data_AF-A0A5E7MPQ8-F1
#
_entry.id   AF-A0A5E7MPQ8-F1
#
_cell.length_a   1.000
_cell.length_b   1.000
_cell.length_c   1.000
_cell.angle_alpha   90.00
_cell.angle_beta   90.00
_cell.angle_gamma   90.00
#
_symmetry.space_group_name_H-M   'P 1'
#
loop_
_entity.id
_entity.type
_entity.pdbx_description
1 polymer ?
#
loop_
_entity_poly.entity_id
_entity_poly.type
_entity_poly.pdbx_seq_one_letter_code
_entity_poly.pdbx_strand_id
1 'polypeptide(L)'
;MRQTTQAFRSRYRADIHLLYNPWLHGTFVLVFGVLVIGGFWSTVHQVKSLEWLAVPVTLLFFNFGVYMVHRHLGHHKKRFARMFYARHAGDHHSFFAPGHMTYDSARDWRVILFPAWLIVVYTAVIALPLWWLIDQFNTNVAGLVGGCLVLGYLTYEVFHACEHLPPGNPVTRLPWIRQMRRLHELHHRHELMQERNFNIVLPLMDYLFGTLYREPDPAPLALTRTPMTCMQHQIAIAGNPIDVLAYASTVTRWPEWHPSSLKVDGQGGPLHAGSRFEEDIRAGGRDGHLSWEVNEYLPGRRWSAQARGDHGLSLVVTYECATEGNGTQFIRTLDYQFEGFGMRIANQLLLKRRIERESAESMLALQEMAQTQLTPAGANV
;
A
#
# COMPACT_ATOMS: atom_id res chain seq x y z
N MET A 1 -13.19 30.45 -2.87
CA MET A 1 -13.40 29.05 -3.32
C MET A 1 -12.10 28.29 -3.19
N ARG A 2 -12.03 27.20 -2.42
CA ARG A 2 -10.86 26.30 -2.47
C ARG A 2 -10.80 25.72 -3.89
N GLN A 3 -9.69 25.92 -4.60
CA GLN A 3 -9.51 25.26 -5.89
C GLN A 3 -9.45 23.75 -5.69
N THR A 4 -10.12 23.00 -6.55
CA THR A 4 -10.00 21.54 -6.57
C THR A 4 -8.58 21.16 -7.02
N THR A 5 -8.05 20.03 -6.53
CA THR A 5 -6.73 19.51 -6.93
C THR A 5 -6.58 19.42 -8.46
N GLN A 6 -7.65 19.04 -9.16
CA GLN A 6 -7.68 18.95 -10.61
C GLN A 6 -7.55 20.32 -11.31
N ALA A 7 -8.17 21.37 -10.76
CA ALA A 7 -8.01 22.72 -11.28
C ALA A 7 -6.56 23.23 -11.07
N PHE A 8 -5.95 22.92 -9.92
CA PHE A 8 -4.55 23.24 -9.66
C PHE A 8 -3.62 22.53 -10.65
N ARG A 9 -3.77 21.21 -10.81
CA ARG A 9 -2.97 20.41 -11.75
C ARG A 9 -3.06 20.92 -13.18
N SER A 10 -4.26 21.27 -13.63
CA SER A 10 -4.49 21.78 -14.99
C SER A 10 -3.77 23.11 -15.23
N ARG A 11 -3.86 24.05 -14.28
CA ARG A 11 -3.13 25.31 -14.34
C ARG A 11 -1.62 25.09 -14.30
N TYR A 12 -1.14 24.28 -13.36
CA TYR A 12 0.29 23.99 -13.23
C TYR A 12 0.87 23.44 -14.53
N ARG A 13 0.17 22.49 -15.17
CA ARG A 13 0.58 21.89 -16.46
C ARG A 13 0.63 22.91 -17.59
N ALA A 14 -0.33 23.83 -17.64
CA ALA A 14 -0.34 24.92 -18.63
C ALA A 14 0.83 25.89 -18.45
N ASP A 15 1.27 26.10 -17.21
CA ASP A 15 2.41 26.97 -16.88
C ASP A 15 3.77 26.30 -17.10
N ILE A 16 3.84 24.98 -17.35
CA ILE A 16 5.10 24.31 -17.67
C ILE A 16 5.56 24.78 -19.06
N HIS A 17 6.71 25.47 -19.07
CA HIS A 17 7.36 25.97 -20.28
C HIS A 17 7.39 24.94 -21.42
N LEU A 18 7.09 25.37 -22.65
CA LEU A 18 6.95 24.50 -23.82
C LEU A 18 8.20 23.65 -24.09
N LEU A 19 9.38 24.25 -23.94
CA LEU A 19 10.68 23.60 -24.13
C LEU A 19 11.09 22.65 -23.00
N TYR A 20 10.33 22.56 -21.90
CA TYR A 20 10.66 21.62 -20.84
C TYR A 20 10.51 20.17 -21.33
N ASN A 21 11.60 19.43 -21.27
CA ASN A 21 11.65 18.01 -21.56
C ASN A 21 12.09 17.24 -20.30
N PRO A 22 11.24 16.36 -19.74
CA PRO A 22 11.55 15.63 -18.51
C PRO A 22 12.71 14.63 -18.67
N TRP A 23 12.89 14.07 -19.86
CA TRP A 23 13.99 13.14 -20.14
C TRP A 23 15.32 13.87 -20.20
N LEU A 24 15.39 15.00 -20.90
CA LEU A 24 16.60 15.84 -20.92
C LEU A 24 16.98 16.29 -19.51
N HIS A 25 15.99 16.68 -18.70
CA HIS A 25 16.19 17.02 -17.30
C HIS A 25 16.81 15.84 -16.53
N GLY A 26 16.18 14.68 -16.57
CA GLY A 26 16.65 13.49 -15.85
C GLY A 26 18.04 13.05 -16.30
N THR A 27 18.29 13.03 -17.61
CA THR A 27 19.60 12.71 -18.18
C THR A 27 20.67 13.71 -17.73
N PHE A 28 20.38 15.02 -17.75
CA PHE A 28 21.32 16.02 -17.26
C PHE A 28 21.69 15.78 -15.80
N VAL A 29 20.69 15.63 -14.92
CA VAL A 29 20.92 15.42 -13.48
C VAL A 29 21.74 14.16 -13.24
N LEU A 30 21.39 13.05 -13.91
CA LEU A 30 22.10 11.79 -13.79
C LEU A 30 23.55 11.90 -14.28
N VAL A 31 23.77 12.40 -15.49
CA VAL A 31 25.11 12.51 -16.10
C VAL A 31 25.98 13.46 -15.28
N PHE A 32 25.46 14.63 -14.91
CA PHE A 32 26.19 15.58 -14.07
C PHE A 32 26.57 14.94 -12.73
N GLY A 33 25.61 14.31 -12.05
CA GLY A 33 25.87 13.68 -10.75
C GLY A 33 26.89 12.54 -10.84
N VAL A 34 26.81 11.67 -11.85
CA VAL A 34 27.79 10.59 -12.07
C VAL A 34 29.18 11.14 -12.35
N LEU A 35 29.32 12.18 -13.17
CA LEU A 35 30.61 12.80 -13.47
C LEU A 35 31.23 13.46 -12.22
N VAL A 36 30.43 14.15 -11.43
CA VAL A 36 30.89 14.78 -10.18
C VAL A 36 31.32 13.73 -9.15
N ILE A 37 30.53 12.66 -8.98
CA ILE A 37 30.89 11.53 -8.11
C ILE A 37 32.19 10.90 -8.59
N GLY A 38 32.33 10.65 -9.89
CA GLY A 38 33.57 10.14 -10.49
C GLY A 38 34.76 11.06 -10.24
N GLY A 39 34.56 12.39 -10.33
CA GLY A 39 35.56 13.38 -9.98
C GLY A 39 36.04 13.29 -8.53
N PHE A 40 35.12 13.27 -7.56
CA PHE A 40 35.46 13.11 -6.15
C PHE A 40 36.11 11.76 -5.84
N TRP A 41 35.62 10.66 -6.41
CA TRP A 41 36.18 9.34 -6.16
C TRP A 41 37.47 9.07 -6.93
N SER A 42 37.80 9.88 -7.94
CA SER A 42 39.10 9.80 -8.62
C SER A 42 40.26 10.19 -7.71
N THR A 43 40.01 10.95 -6.63
CA THR A 43 41.03 11.33 -5.63
C THR A 43 41.24 10.26 -4.56
N VAL A 44 40.43 9.19 -4.56
CA VAL A 44 40.41 8.17 -3.51
C VAL A 44 41.35 7.02 -3.90
N HIS A 45 42.40 6.81 -3.11
CA HIS A 45 43.43 5.79 -3.34
C HIS A 45 43.83 5.08 -2.04
N GLN A 46 43.92 3.73 -2.08
CA GLN A 46 44.37 2.91 -0.95
C GLN A 46 43.69 3.24 0.39
N VAL A 47 42.34 3.24 0.39
CA VAL A 47 41.51 3.60 1.55
C VAL A 47 41.78 2.71 2.74
N LYS A 48 42.09 3.30 3.89
CA LYS A 48 42.25 2.57 5.16
C LYS A 48 40.89 2.12 5.69
N SER A 49 40.85 1.01 6.42
CA SER A 49 39.58 0.46 6.96
C SER A 49 38.76 1.46 7.77
N LEU A 50 39.40 2.36 8.52
CA LEU A 50 38.72 3.39 9.29
C LEU A 50 38.16 4.54 8.43
N GLU A 51 38.79 4.84 7.30
CA GLU A 51 38.34 5.92 6.39
C GLU A 51 36.98 5.57 5.77
N TRP A 52 36.66 4.27 5.63
CA TRP A 52 35.35 3.82 5.18
C TRP A 52 34.19 4.24 6.09
N LEU A 53 34.44 4.56 7.37
CA LEU A 53 33.42 5.13 8.26
C LEU A 53 32.89 6.48 7.76
N ALA A 54 33.64 7.18 6.89
CA ALA A 54 33.21 8.40 6.24
C ALA A 54 31.90 8.21 5.46
N VAL A 55 31.69 7.05 4.83
CA VAL A 55 30.49 6.75 4.03
C VAL A 55 29.22 6.75 4.90
N PRO A 56 29.06 5.86 5.91
CA PRO A 56 27.85 5.84 6.73
C PRO A 56 27.67 7.15 7.50
N VAL A 57 28.75 7.78 8.00
CA VAL A 57 28.64 9.08 8.69
C VAL A 57 28.13 10.18 7.76
N THR A 58 28.61 10.23 6.52
CA THR A 58 28.14 11.20 5.52
C THR A 58 26.68 10.96 5.17
N LEU A 59 26.27 9.71 4.99
CA LEU A 59 24.86 9.38 4.67
C LEU A 59 23.92 9.71 5.83
N LEU A 60 24.35 9.50 7.08
CA LEU A 60 23.62 9.94 8.27
C LEU A 60 23.48 11.46 8.32
N PHE A 61 24.58 12.18 8.08
CA PHE A 61 24.57 13.65 8.01
C PHE A 61 23.68 14.17 6.88
N PHE A 62 23.70 13.52 5.72
CA PHE A 62 22.82 13.85 4.60
C PHE A 62 21.34 13.65 4.97
N ASN A 63 20.99 12.51 5.58
CA ASN A 63 19.62 12.23 6.02
C ASN A 63 19.12 13.27 7.06
N PHE A 64 20.00 13.67 7.98
CA PHE A 64 19.78 14.80 8.90
C PHE A 64 19.59 16.14 8.19
N GLY A 65 20.42 16.44 7.19
CA GLY A 65 20.29 17.65 6.39
C GLY A 65 18.94 17.73 5.67
N VAL A 66 18.53 16.64 5.02
CA VAL A 66 17.21 16.51 4.37
C VAL A 66 16.08 16.78 5.38
N TYR A 67 16.16 16.16 6.56
CA TYR A 67 15.16 16.35 7.62
C TYR A 67 15.02 17.82 8.01
N MET A 68 16.14 18.47 8.30
CA MET A 68 16.18 19.86 8.74
C MET A 68 15.67 20.82 7.67
N VAL A 69 16.12 20.65 6.42
CA VAL A 69 15.71 21.47 5.29
C VAL A 69 14.22 21.29 5.03
N HIS A 70 13.73 20.05 4.99
CA HIS A 70 12.33 19.80 4.70
C HIS A 70 11.41 20.38 5.80
N ARG A 71 11.69 20.08 7.08
CA ARG A 71 10.92 20.57 8.23
C ARG A 71 10.91 22.10 8.32
N HIS A 72 12.06 22.75 8.21
CA HIS A 72 12.20 24.17 8.54
C HIS A 72 12.16 25.11 7.34
N LEU A 73 12.50 24.64 6.14
CA LEU A 73 12.53 25.47 4.94
C LEU A 73 11.40 25.09 3.97
N GLY A 74 10.97 23.83 3.96
CA GLY A 74 9.90 23.33 3.08
C GLY A 74 8.51 23.75 3.56
N HIS A 75 8.31 23.76 4.88
CA HIS A 75 6.99 24.00 5.50
C HIS A 75 6.86 25.35 6.21
N HIS A 76 7.95 26.09 6.40
CA HIS A 76 7.93 27.41 7.02
C HIS A 76 8.42 28.48 6.04
N LYS A 77 7.60 29.51 5.82
CA LYS A 77 7.95 30.61 4.91
C LYS A 77 9.09 31.44 5.51
N LYS A 78 10.28 31.32 4.94
CA LYS A 78 11.44 32.18 5.24
C LYS A 78 11.83 32.99 4.01
N ARG A 79 12.27 34.24 4.18
CA ARG A 79 12.62 35.13 3.05
C ARG A 79 13.68 34.52 2.14
N PHE A 80 14.74 33.94 2.72
CA PHE A 80 15.84 33.32 1.97
C PHE A 80 15.50 31.94 1.36
N ALA A 81 14.43 31.28 1.82
CA ALA A 81 14.01 29.96 1.36
C ALA A 81 12.67 29.99 0.59
N ARG A 82 12.21 31.19 0.17
CA ARG A 82 10.89 31.39 -0.45
C ARG A 82 10.67 30.50 -1.68
N MET A 83 11.71 30.31 -2.51
CA MET A 83 11.62 29.49 -3.71
C MET A 83 11.45 28.00 -3.38
N PHE A 84 12.19 27.51 -2.37
CA PHE A 84 12.05 26.13 -1.91
C PHE A 84 10.66 25.89 -1.33
N TYR A 85 10.18 26.77 -0.43
CA TYR A 85 8.82 26.71 0.11
C TYR A 85 7.76 26.72 -1.01
N ALA A 86 7.88 27.63 -1.98
CA ALA A 86 6.92 27.77 -3.07
C ALA A 86 6.85 26.50 -3.93
N ARG A 87 7.99 25.88 -4.23
CA ARG A 87 8.00 24.62 -4.98
C ARG A 87 7.57 23.41 -4.15
N HIS A 88 7.92 23.39 -2.88
CA HIS A 88 7.64 22.27 -2.00
C HIS A 88 6.19 22.29 -1.49
N ALA A 89 5.88 23.18 -0.55
CA ALA A 89 4.53 23.28 0.00
C ALA A 89 3.54 23.93 -0.99
N GLY A 90 4.02 24.84 -1.85
CA GLY A 90 3.15 25.52 -2.82
C GLY A 90 2.80 24.65 -4.03
N ASP A 91 3.78 24.11 -4.75
CA ASP A 91 3.55 23.32 -5.96
C ASP A 91 3.34 21.83 -5.65
N HIS A 92 4.31 21.16 -5.01
CA HIS A 92 4.31 19.71 -4.83
C HIS A 92 3.13 19.22 -3.98
N HIS A 93 2.94 19.79 -2.79
CA HIS A 93 1.82 19.41 -1.91
C HIS A 93 0.45 19.76 -2.51
N SER A 94 0.34 20.84 -3.28
CA SER A 94 -0.91 21.19 -3.95
C SER A 94 -1.18 20.32 -5.17
N PHE A 95 -0.14 19.83 -5.86
CA PHE A 95 -0.26 18.94 -7.00
C PHE A 95 -0.61 17.51 -6.58
N PHE A 96 -0.04 17.04 -5.45
CA PHE A 96 -0.25 15.71 -4.90
C PHE A 96 -1.06 15.74 -3.61
N ALA A 97 -2.36 16.04 -3.73
CA ALA A 97 -3.26 15.99 -2.59
C ALA A 97 -3.49 14.53 -2.09
N PRO A 98 -3.94 14.34 -0.83
CA PRO A 98 -4.31 13.01 -0.31
C PRO A 98 -5.25 12.27 -1.26
N GLY A 99 -4.97 10.99 -1.54
CA GLY A 99 -5.67 10.18 -2.54
C GLY A 99 -5.25 10.40 -4.00
N HIS A 100 -4.45 11.43 -4.28
CA HIS A 100 -3.94 11.77 -5.62
C HIS A 100 -2.42 11.92 -5.63
N MET A 101 -1.70 10.88 -5.19
CA MET A 101 -0.24 10.87 -5.10
C MET A 101 0.48 10.53 -6.40
N THR A 102 -0.21 10.14 -7.47
CA THR A 102 0.42 9.68 -8.71
C THR A 102 0.52 10.78 -9.76
N TYR A 103 1.54 10.69 -10.61
CA TYR A 103 1.57 11.46 -11.85
C TYR A 103 0.70 10.83 -12.94
N ASP A 104 0.22 11.65 -13.88
CA ASP A 104 -0.58 11.18 -15.03
C ASP A 104 0.21 11.25 -16.34
N SER A 105 1.18 12.17 -16.44
CA SER A 105 2.01 12.34 -17.64
C SER A 105 3.48 12.54 -17.30
N ALA A 106 4.38 12.31 -18.28
CA ALA A 106 5.82 12.55 -18.10
C ALA A 106 6.14 14.01 -17.76
N ARG A 107 5.32 15.00 -18.17
CA ARG A 107 5.54 16.41 -17.84
C ARG A 107 5.36 16.70 -16.35
N ASP A 108 4.59 15.89 -15.64
CA ASP A 108 4.38 16.02 -14.19
C ASP A 108 5.67 15.72 -13.40
N TRP A 109 6.68 15.10 -14.01
CA TRP A 109 7.99 14.92 -13.38
C TRP A 109 8.65 16.27 -13.00
N ARG A 110 8.21 17.37 -13.62
CA ARG A 110 8.65 18.74 -13.29
C ARG A 110 8.37 19.14 -11.84
N VAL A 111 7.28 18.64 -11.26
CA VAL A 111 6.89 18.93 -9.87
C VAL A 111 7.54 17.96 -8.90
N ILE A 112 7.79 16.72 -9.33
CA ILE A 112 8.44 15.67 -8.53
C ILE A 112 9.95 15.90 -8.38
N LEU A 113 10.64 16.18 -9.50
CA LEU A 113 12.08 16.36 -9.52
C LEU A 113 12.47 17.74 -8.99
N PHE A 114 13.63 17.80 -8.37
CA PHE A 114 14.22 19.09 -8.03
C PHE A 114 14.57 19.86 -9.30
N PRO A 115 14.68 21.21 -9.25
CA PRO A 115 15.18 21.95 -10.40
C PRO A 115 16.56 21.42 -10.82
N ALA A 116 16.76 21.18 -12.12
CA ALA A 116 18.01 20.60 -12.62
C ALA A 116 19.26 21.40 -12.24
N TRP A 117 19.16 22.72 -12.09
CA TRP A 117 20.28 23.56 -11.65
C TRP A 117 20.62 23.38 -10.16
N LEU A 118 19.71 22.83 -9.34
CA LEU A 118 19.88 22.73 -7.90
C LEU A 118 20.99 21.75 -7.54
N ILE A 119 21.17 20.65 -8.29
CA ILE A 119 22.30 19.73 -8.08
C ILE A 119 23.63 20.46 -8.28
N VAL A 120 23.74 21.36 -9.26
CA VAL A 120 24.95 22.14 -9.52
C VAL A 120 25.24 23.08 -8.34
N VAL A 121 24.22 23.79 -7.86
CA VAL A 121 24.35 24.69 -6.69
C VAL A 121 24.69 23.91 -5.43
N TYR A 122 24.03 22.78 -5.20
CA TYR A 122 24.31 21.89 -4.06
C TYR A 122 25.76 21.38 -4.11
N THR A 123 26.23 20.93 -5.27
CA THR A 123 27.63 20.53 -5.46
C THR A 123 28.57 21.69 -5.19
N ALA A 124 28.31 22.87 -5.75
CA ALA A 124 29.21 24.02 -5.67
C ALA A 124 29.27 24.66 -4.27
N VAL A 125 28.16 24.70 -3.55
CA VAL A 125 28.03 25.43 -2.28
C VAL A 125 28.14 24.52 -1.06
N ILE A 126 27.85 23.22 -1.21
CA ILE A 126 27.89 22.26 -0.09
C ILE A 126 28.98 21.22 -0.31
N ALA A 127 28.92 20.44 -1.38
CA ALA A 127 29.81 19.29 -1.54
C ALA A 127 31.27 19.70 -1.76
N LEU A 128 31.54 20.66 -2.66
CA LEU A 128 32.90 21.12 -2.97
C LEU A 128 33.59 21.81 -1.78
N PRO A 129 32.93 22.73 -1.04
CA PRO A 129 33.56 23.34 0.13
C PRO A 129 33.84 22.34 1.26
N LEU A 130 32.93 21.38 1.50
CA LEU A 130 33.14 20.33 2.49
C LEU A 130 34.28 19.38 2.07
N TRP A 131 34.31 18.96 0.81
CA TRP A 131 35.41 18.18 0.26
C TRP A 131 36.74 18.92 0.45
N TRP A 132 36.83 20.18 0.00
CA TRP A 132 38.05 20.98 0.07
C TRP A 132 38.55 21.15 1.52
N LEU A 133 37.65 21.39 2.46
CA LEU A 133 37.99 21.54 3.88
C LEU A 133 38.54 20.24 4.47
N ILE A 134 37.93 19.10 4.15
CA ILE A 134 38.36 17.78 4.66
C ILE A 134 39.66 17.33 3.96
N ASP A 135 39.84 17.70 2.69
CA ASP A 135 41.03 17.36 1.89
C ASP A 135 42.32 17.92 2.51
N GLN A 136 42.22 19.03 3.26
CA GLN A 136 43.35 19.57 4.03
C GLN A 136 43.92 18.60 5.07
N PHE A 137 43.13 17.58 5.46
CA PHE A 137 43.50 16.59 6.48
C PHE A 137 43.59 15.17 5.92
N ASN A 138 42.66 14.79 5.04
CA ASN A 138 42.61 13.45 4.47
C ASN A 138 41.85 13.43 3.13
N THR A 139 42.59 13.26 2.03
CA THR A 139 42.06 13.21 0.66
C THR A 139 41.11 12.04 0.38
N ASN A 140 41.34 10.87 0.98
CA ASN A 140 40.44 9.72 0.82
C ASN A 140 39.07 10.00 1.47
N VAL A 141 39.09 10.48 2.71
CA VAL A 141 37.87 10.84 3.45
C VAL A 141 37.15 11.97 2.72
N ALA A 142 37.89 12.98 2.23
CA ALA A 142 37.31 14.07 1.45
C ALA A 142 36.58 13.54 0.21
N GLY A 143 37.25 12.74 -0.62
CA GLY A 143 36.66 12.15 -1.83
C GLY A 143 35.43 11.28 -1.53
N LEU A 144 35.49 10.45 -0.49
CA LEU A 144 34.35 9.65 -0.03
C LEU A 144 33.17 10.55 0.38
N VAL A 145 33.40 11.57 1.21
CA VAL A 145 32.36 12.50 1.69
C VAL A 145 31.75 13.25 0.51
N GLY A 146 32.57 13.88 -0.35
CA GLY A 146 32.10 14.65 -1.50
C GLY A 146 31.25 13.81 -2.46
N GLY A 147 31.72 12.61 -2.81
CA GLY A 147 30.97 11.69 -3.67
C GLY A 147 29.69 11.18 -3.00
N CYS A 148 29.72 10.83 -1.71
CA CYS A 148 28.54 10.36 -0.98
C CYS A 148 27.46 11.45 -0.81
N LEU A 149 27.83 12.73 -0.67
CA LEU A 149 26.87 13.84 -0.62
C LEU A 149 26.07 13.97 -1.93
N VAL A 150 26.73 13.82 -3.07
CA VAL A 150 26.09 13.90 -4.40
C VAL A 150 25.32 12.61 -4.71
N LEU A 151 25.86 11.45 -4.33
CA LEU A 151 25.17 10.17 -4.42
C LEU A 151 23.87 10.18 -3.60
N GLY A 152 23.91 10.72 -2.38
CA GLY A 152 22.72 10.90 -1.54
C GLY A 152 21.65 11.75 -2.21
N TYR A 153 22.04 12.84 -2.87
CA TYR A 153 21.12 13.69 -3.64
C TYR A 153 20.43 12.92 -4.78
N LEU A 154 21.20 12.22 -5.63
CA LEU A 154 20.64 11.43 -6.73
C LEU A 154 19.71 10.32 -6.21
N THR A 155 20.14 9.64 -5.15
CA THR A 155 19.39 8.54 -4.54
C THR A 155 18.07 9.04 -3.98
N TYR A 156 18.08 10.21 -3.34
CA TYR A 156 16.87 10.87 -2.84
C TYR A 156 15.89 11.15 -3.98
N GLU A 157 16.32 11.76 -5.09
CA GLU A 157 15.44 12.05 -6.22
C GLU A 157 14.86 10.78 -6.85
N VAL A 158 15.67 9.74 -7.01
CA VAL A 158 15.20 8.45 -7.57
C VAL A 158 14.13 7.83 -6.68
N PHE A 159 14.36 7.73 -5.37
CA PHE A 159 13.37 7.16 -4.47
C PHE A 159 12.12 8.03 -4.37
N HIS A 160 12.27 9.35 -4.29
CA HIS A 160 11.15 10.28 -4.32
C HIS A 160 10.31 10.11 -5.59
N ALA A 161 10.94 9.96 -6.76
CA ALA A 161 10.22 9.69 -8.00
C ALA A 161 9.48 8.34 -7.98
N CYS A 162 10.10 7.30 -7.40
CA CYS A 162 9.48 5.99 -7.22
C CYS A 162 8.22 6.07 -6.34
N GLU A 163 8.20 6.94 -5.33
CA GLU A 163 7.06 7.13 -4.44
C GLU A 163 5.83 7.69 -5.17
N HIS A 164 6.02 8.39 -6.30
CA HIS A 164 4.93 8.94 -7.13
C HIS A 164 4.52 8.05 -8.32
N LEU A 165 5.11 6.86 -8.47
CA LEU A 165 4.75 5.93 -9.54
C LEU A 165 3.30 5.43 -9.42
N PRO A 166 2.64 5.06 -10.55
CA PRO A 166 1.33 4.42 -10.51
C PRO A 166 1.34 3.07 -9.74
N PRO A 167 0.24 2.68 -9.05
CA PRO A 167 0.18 1.45 -8.25
C PRO A 167 0.44 0.15 -9.04
N GLY A 168 0.18 0.17 -10.35
CA GLY A 168 0.44 -0.97 -11.23
C GLY A 168 1.94 -1.23 -11.47
N ASN A 169 2.82 -0.29 -11.16
CA ASN A 169 4.25 -0.42 -11.40
C ASN A 169 4.90 -1.41 -10.40
N PRO A 170 5.67 -2.43 -10.86
CA PRO A 170 6.29 -3.43 -9.99
C PRO A 170 7.18 -2.84 -8.88
N VAL A 171 7.85 -1.72 -9.15
CA VAL A 171 8.73 -1.04 -8.18
C VAL A 171 7.97 -0.61 -6.93
N THR A 172 6.70 -0.21 -7.07
CA THR A 172 5.88 0.22 -5.93
C THR A 172 5.52 -0.91 -4.97
N ARG A 173 5.70 -2.17 -5.38
CA ARG A 173 5.44 -3.36 -4.56
C ARG A 173 6.61 -3.73 -3.65
N LEU A 174 7.80 -3.17 -3.89
CA LEU A 174 8.96 -3.41 -3.03
C LEU A 174 8.66 -2.85 -1.62
N PRO A 175 8.97 -3.61 -0.55
CA PRO A 175 8.48 -3.30 0.80
C PRO A 175 8.92 -1.92 1.30
N TRP A 176 10.16 -1.53 1.02
CA TRP A 176 10.70 -0.24 1.44
C TRP A 176 10.12 0.93 0.63
N ILE A 177 9.86 0.73 -0.67
CA ILE A 177 9.25 1.77 -1.52
C ILE A 177 7.77 1.94 -1.15
N ARG A 178 7.05 0.85 -0.91
CA ARG A 178 5.67 0.87 -0.39
C ARG A 178 5.61 1.63 0.94
N GLN A 179 6.55 1.37 1.84
CA GLN A 179 6.65 2.06 3.12
C GLN A 179 6.92 3.57 2.94
N MET A 180 7.94 3.95 2.16
CA MET A 180 8.28 5.34 1.90
C MET A 180 7.10 6.08 1.27
N ARG A 181 6.44 5.47 0.27
CA ARG A 181 5.25 6.02 -0.38
C ARG A 181 4.10 6.25 0.60
N ARG A 182 3.86 5.32 1.53
CA ARG A 182 2.83 5.50 2.57
C ARG A 182 3.18 6.62 3.54
N LEU A 183 4.43 6.70 3.99
CA LEU A 183 4.90 7.78 4.87
C LEU A 183 4.81 9.14 4.19
N HIS A 184 5.16 9.20 2.91
CA HIS A 184 5.06 10.40 2.09
C HIS A 184 3.60 10.79 1.86
N GLU A 185 2.70 9.85 1.54
CA GLU A 185 1.26 10.14 1.47
C GLU A 185 0.71 10.73 2.78
N LEU A 186 1.10 10.16 3.93
CA LEU A 186 0.74 10.70 5.24
C LEU A 186 1.30 12.11 5.44
N HIS A 187 2.53 12.35 4.99
CA HIS A 187 3.14 13.68 5.00
C HIS A 187 2.38 14.71 4.15
N HIS A 188 1.73 14.31 3.05
CA HIS A 188 0.94 15.24 2.22
C HIS A 188 -0.41 15.64 2.83
N ARG A 189 -0.83 15.01 3.93
CA ARG A 189 -2.07 15.40 4.61
C ARG A 189 -1.90 16.73 5.34
N HIS A 190 -2.84 17.64 5.15
CA HIS A 190 -2.73 19.00 5.65
C HIS A 190 -2.58 19.08 7.17
N GLU A 191 -3.20 18.16 7.89
CA GLU A 191 -3.14 18.02 9.35
C GLU A 191 -1.83 17.42 9.87
N LEU A 192 -0.99 16.83 9.00
CA LEU A 192 0.28 16.18 9.39
C LEU A 192 1.52 16.86 8.79
N MET A 193 1.39 17.52 7.64
CA MET A 193 2.52 17.98 6.81
C MET A 193 3.53 18.89 7.51
N GLN A 194 3.11 19.64 8.53
CA GLN A 194 3.99 20.56 9.26
C GLN A 194 4.67 19.94 10.48
N GLU A 195 4.31 18.71 10.86
CA GLU A 195 4.74 18.10 12.13
C GLU A 195 5.34 16.70 11.97
N ARG A 196 5.01 15.96 10.91
CA ARG A 196 5.32 14.52 10.79
C ARG A 196 5.96 14.15 9.45
N ASN A 197 6.77 13.09 9.47
CA ASN A 197 7.30 12.39 8.28
C ASN A 197 8.11 13.28 7.30
N PHE A 198 9.15 13.98 7.77
CA PHE A 198 9.97 14.86 6.93
C PHE A 198 11.06 14.12 6.13
N ASN A 199 11.58 12.99 6.59
CA ASN A 199 12.44 12.11 5.80
C ASN A 199 11.60 11.10 5.02
N ILE A 200 11.04 11.55 3.90
CA ILE A 200 10.24 10.70 2.99
C ILE A 200 11.09 9.55 2.41
N VAL A 201 12.36 9.80 2.10
CA VAL A 201 13.36 8.78 1.76
C VAL A 201 14.18 8.44 3.00
N LEU A 202 14.01 7.21 3.51
CA LEU A 202 14.64 6.67 4.72
C LEU A 202 14.32 7.49 5.99
N PRO A 203 13.26 7.12 6.76
CA PRO A 203 12.70 7.94 7.84
C PRO A 203 13.49 7.87 9.16
N LEU A 204 14.82 7.89 9.09
CA LEU A 204 15.68 7.67 10.25
C LEU A 204 15.60 8.86 11.22
N MET A 205 15.69 10.11 10.75
CA MET A 205 15.59 11.26 11.66
C MET A 205 14.18 11.45 12.18
N ASP A 206 13.16 11.10 11.40
CA ASP A 206 11.79 11.07 11.94
C ASP A 206 11.65 10.10 13.10
N TYR A 207 12.29 8.93 13.02
CA TYR A 207 12.32 7.98 14.13
C TYR A 207 13.09 8.55 15.33
N LEU A 208 14.29 9.08 15.12
CA LEU A 208 15.16 9.61 16.18
C LEU A 208 14.58 10.85 16.88
N PHE A 209 13.91 11.74 16.15
CA PHE A 209 13.30 12.96 16.69
C PHE A 209 11.82 12.82 17.02
N GLY A 210 11.24 11.61 16.93
CA GLY A 210 9.85 11.35 17.30
C GLY A 210 8.80 12.00 16.38
N THR A 211 9.17 12.39 15.16
CA THR A 211 8.26 12.93 14.14
C THR A 211 7.76 11.88 13.16
N LEU A 212 8.18 10.61 13.32
CA LEU A 212 7.66 9.49 12.55
C LEU A 212 6.22 9.19 12.95
N TYR A 213 5.31 9.34 12.00
CA TYR A 213 3.91 8.97 12.13
C TYR A 213 3.55 7.88 11.13
N ARG A 214 2.95 6.81 11.63
CA ARG A 214 2.43 5.71 10.83
C ARG A 214 0.99 5.49 11.24
N GLU A 215 0.12 5.44 10.23
CA GLU A 215 -1.17 4.80 10.43
C GLU A 215 -1.00 3.31 10.19
N PRO A 216 -1.75 2.47 10.91
CA PRO A 216 -2.03 1.13 10.41
C PRO A 216 -2.47 1.26 8.96
N ASP A 217 -1.98 0.41 8.05
CA ASP A 217 -2.64 0.27 6.76
C ASP A 217 -4.13 0.10 7.04
N PRO A 218 -5.02 0.84 6.34
CA PRO A 218 -6.46 0.73 6.58
C PRO A 218 -6.76 -0.75 6.59
N ALA A 219 -7.13 -1.24 7.78
CA ALA A 219 -7.31 -2.65 7.98
C ALA A 219 -8.32 -3.06 6.90
N PRO A 220 -8.00 -4.03 6.03
CA PRO A 220 -9.07 -4.89 5.56
C PRO A 220 -9.76 -5.33 6.85
N LEU A 221 -11.05 -5.00 6.99
CA LEU A 221 -11.88 -5.32 8.15
C LEU A 221 -11.38 -6.61 8.79
N ALA A 222 -10.74 -6.46 9.95
CA ALA A 222 -10.12 -7.49 10.78
C ALA A 222 -9.80 -8.82 10.08
N LEU A 223 -8.69 -8.93 9.35
CA LEU A 223 -8.15 -10.24 8.99
C LEU A 223 -6.62 -10.28 9.07
N THR A 224 -6.16 -11.13 9.99
CA THR A 224 -4.81 -11.60 10.33
C THR A 224 -3.60 -11.14 9.50
N ARG A 225 -2.50 -10.86 10.22
CA ARG A 225 -1.17 -10.37 9.77
C ARG A 225 -0.44 -11.28 8.74
N THR A 226 -1.10 -12.34 8.26
CA THR A 226 -0.59 -13.32 7.29
C THR A 226 -1.47 -13.25 6.05
N PRO A 227 -0.92 -13.21 4.82
CA PRO A 227 -1.75 -13.14 3.61
C PRO A 227 -2.70 -14.35 3.55
N MET A 228 -4.00 -14.07 3.70
CA MET A 228 -5.04 -15.06 3.51
C MET A 228 -5.20 -15.36 2.02
N THR A 229 -5.63 -16.57 1.71
CA THR A 229 -6.15 -16.91 0.39
C THR A 229 -7.57 -16.40 0.32
N CYS A 230 -7.80 -15.39 -0.53
CA CYS A 230 -9.11 -14.82 -0.79
C CYS A 230 -9.72 -15.48 -2.03
N MET A 231 -10.98 -15.87 -1.93
CA MET A 231 -11.80 -16.41 -3.02
C MET A 231 -13.12 -15.66 -3.04
N GLN A 232 -13.51 -15.14 -4.20
CA GLN A 232 -14.76 -14.40 -4.35
C GLN A 232 -15.59 -14.99 -5.49
N HIS A 233 -16.86 -15.26 -5.20
CA HIS A 233 -17.81 -15.78 -6.17
C HIS A 233 -19.06 -14.91 -6.16
N GLN A 234 -19.63 -14.70 -7.35
CA GLN A 234 -20.82 -13.89 -7.57
C GLN A 234 -21.84 -14.69 -8.37
N ILE A 235 -23.08 -14.71 -7.88
CA ILE A 235 -24.23 -15.35 -8.54
C ILE A 235 -25.47 -14.47 -8.43
N ALA A 236 -26.42 -14.65 -9.35
CA ALA A 236 -27.74 -14.03 -9.29
C ALA A 236 -28.77 -15.05 -8.78
N ILE A 237 -29.51 -14.71 -7.72
CA ILE A 237 -30.54 -15.56 -7.12
C ILE A 237 -31.90 -14.87 -7.26
N ALA A 238 -32.92 -15.59 -7.72
CA ALA A 238 -34.28 -15.07 -7.75
C ALA A 238 -34.84 -15.00 -6.32
N GLY A 239 -35.36 -13.83 -5.93
CA GLY A 239 -35.86 -13.59 -4.57
C GLY A 239 -35.39 -12.27 -3.99
N ASN A 240 -36.04 -11.84 -2.90
CA ASN A 240 -35.67 -10.64 -2.17
C ASN A 240 -34.32 -10.84 -1.45
N PRO A 241 -33.40 -9.86 -1.50
CA PRO A 241 -32.11 -9.90 -0.79
C PRO A 241 -32.20 -10.35 0.67
N ILE A 242 -33.27 -9.96 1.37
CA ILE A 242 -33.49 -10.32 2.78
C ILE A 242 -33.66 -11.83 2.92
N ASP A 243 -34.51 -12.46 2.10
CA ASP A 243 -34.81 -13.88 2.18
C ASP A 243 -33.63 -14.73 1.70
N VAL A 244 -32.94 -14.28 0.65
CA VAL A 244 -31.72 -14.89 0.14
C VAL A 244 -30.62 -14.89 1.21
N LEU A 245 -30.39 -13.73 1.85
CA LEU A 245 -29.38 -13.63 2.90
C LEU A 245 -29.79 -14.46 4.14
N ALA A 246 -31.07 -14.49 4.50
CA ALA A 246 -31.57 -15.28 5.61
C ALA A 246 -31.38 -16.79 5.36
N TYR A 247 -31.64 -17.26 4.14
CA TYR A 247 -31.38 -18.65 3.76
C TYR A 247 -29.88 -18.98 3.85
N ALA A 248 -29.02 -18.16 3.25
CA ALA A 248 -27.57 -18.39 3.23
C ALA A 248 -26.90 -18.31 4.62
N SER A 249 -27.41 -17.42 5.50
CA SER A 249 -26.92 -17.26 6.88
C SER A 249 -27.57 -18.21 7.88
N THR A 250 -28.51 -19.07 7.45
CA THR A 250 -29.02 -20.17 8.26
C THR A 250 -28.02 -21.33 8.21
N VAL A 251 -27.07 -21.34 9.14
CA VAL A 251 -25.91 -22.24 9.13
C VAL A 251 -26.29 -23.72 9.16
N THR A 252 -27.42 -24.06 9.77
CA THR A 252 -27.92 -25.45 9.81
C THR A 252 -28.32 -26.00 8.43
N ARG A 253 -28.49 -25.13 7.43
CA ARG A 253 -28.76 -25.50 6.04
C ARG A 253 -27.51 -25.60 5.17
N TRP A 254 -26.31 -25.29 5.70
CA TRP A 254 -25.08 -25.38 4.92
C TRP A 254 -24.83 -26.78 4.34
N PRO A 255 -25.13 -27.91 5.01
CA PRO A 255 -24.99 -29.23 4.40
C PRO A 255 -25.85 -29.46 3.15
N GLU A 256 -26.87 -28.63 2.91
CA GLU A 256 -27.75 -28.73 1.72
C GLU A 256 -27.04 -28.25 0.45
N TRP A 257 -26.10 -27.30 0.56
CA TRP A 257 -25.51 -26.61 -0.60
C TRP A 257 -24.00 -26.40 -0.52
N HIS A 258 -23.36 -26.64 0.63
CA HIS A 258 -21.92 -26.55 0.81
C HIS A 258 -21.32 -27.96 0.78
N PRO A 259 -20.70 -28.43 -0.32
CA PRO A 259 -20.25 -29.83 -0.48
C PRO A 259 -19.22 -30.26 0.57
N SER A 260 -18.46 -29.29 1.10
CA SER A 260 -17.46 -29.55 2.14
C SER A 260 -18.05 -29.53 3.56
N SER A 261 -19.31 -29.15 3.76
CA SER A 261 -19.96 -29.09 5.09
C SER A 261 -20.66 -30.42 5.38
N LEU A 262 -20.18 -31.17 6.37
CA LEU A 262 -20.74 -32.47 6.74
C LEU A 262 -21.85 -32.33 7.77
N LYS A 263 -21.62 -31.51 8.79
CA LYS A 263 -22.56 -31.29 9.89
C LYS A 263 -22.32 -29.92 10.51
N VAL A 264 -23.39 -29.22 10.86
CA VAL A 264 -23.35 -27.96 11.61
C VAL A 264 -24.15 -28.13 12.90
N ASP A 265 -23.54 -27.77 14.03
CA ASP A 265 -24.19 -27.69 15.34
C ASP A 265 -24.34 -26.22 15.75
N GLY A 266 -25.56 -25.69 15.64
CA GLY A 266 -25.86 -24.29 15.84
C GLY A 266 -27.36 -24.02 15.95
N GLN A 267 -27.71 -22.78 16.29
CA GLN A 267 -29.11 -22.37 16.37
C GLN A 267 -29.74 -22.33 14.98
N GLY A 268 -31.02 -22.70 14.89
CA GLY A 268 -31.80 -22.60 13.66
C GLY A 268 -32.13 -21.16 13.30
N GLY A 269 -32.13 -20.86 12.00
CA GLY A 269 -32.39 -19.52 11.45
C GLY A 269 -31.13 -18.67 11.23
N PRO A 270 -31.30 -17.44 10.71
CA PRO A 270 -30.17 -16.55 10.43
C PRO A 270 -29.52 -16.07 11.73
N LEU A 271 -28.22 -16.28 11.86
CA LEU A 271 -27.48 -15.95 13.07
C LEU A 271 -27.05 -14.48 13.11
N HIS A 272 -27.18 -13.85 14.29
CA HIS A 272 -26.82 -12.46 14.56
C HIS A 272 -25.36 -12.34 15.05
N ALA A 273 -24.82 -11.12 15.04
CA ALA A 273 -23.49 -10.83 15.58
C ALA A 273 -23.34 -11.34 17.02
N GLY A 274 -22.25 -12.04 17.30
CA GLY A 274 -21.95 -12.69 18.59
C GLY A 274 -22.44 -14.13 18.72
N SER A 275 -23.29 -14.63 17.81
CA SER A 275 -23.66 -16.05 17.79
C SER A 275 -22.47 -16.96 17.48
N ARG A 276 -22.44 -18.15 18.09
CA ARG A 276 -21.40 -19.16 17.88
C ARG A 276 -22.01 -20.49 17.47
N PHE A 277 -21.29 -21.24 16.65
CA PHE A 277 -21.69 -22.55 16.17
C PHE A 277 -20.46 -23.38 15.80
N GLU A 278 -20.62 -24.69 15.71
CA GLU A 278 -19.55 -25.62 15.33
C GLU A 278 -19.89 -26.27 13.99
N GLU A 279 -18.86 -26.57 13.19
CA GLU A 279 -19.02 -27.22 11.88
C GLU A 279 -17.95 -28.29 11.66
N ASP A 280 -18.40 -29.48 11.26
CA ASP A 280 -17.54 -30.54 10.74
C ASP A 280 -17.44 -30.41 9.22
N ILE A 281 -16.21 -30.29 8.70
CA ILE A 281 -15.94 -30.14 7.27
C ILE A 281 -15.07 -31.26 6.71
N ARG A 282 -15.24 -31.53 5.41
CA ARG A 282 -14.30 -32.25 4.58
C ARG A 282 -13.87 -31.38 3.40
N ALA A 283 -12.75 -30.67 3.56
CA ALA A 283 -12.24 -29.76 2.54
C ALA A 283 -10.88 -30.24 2.00
N GLY A 284 -10.71 -30.21 0.68
CA GLY A 284 -9.44 -30.60 0.06
C GLY A 284 -9.05 -32.08 0.27
N GLY A 285 -9.99 -32.93 0.67
CA GLY A 285 -9.78 -34.35 0.97
C GLY A 285 -9.34 -34.66 2.41
N ARG A 286 -9.54 -33.73 3.35
CA ARG A 286 -9.26 -33.95 4.78
C ARG A 286 -10.47 -33.55 5.64
N ASP A 287 -10.68 -34.29 6.71
CA ASP A 287 -11.65 -33.96 7.75
C ASP A 287 -11.07 -32.89 8.68
N GLY A 288 -11.91 -31.98 9.15
CA GLY A 288 -11.55 -30.97 10.14
C GLY A 288 -12.77 -30.40 10.85
N HIS A 289 -12.55 -29.87 12.03
CA HIS A 289 -13.56 -29.18 12.82
C HIS A 289 -13.33 -27.67 12.80
N LEU A 290 -14.41 -26.88 12.72
CA LEU A 290 -14.40 -25.42 12.73
C LEU A 290 -15.29 -24.86 13.83
N SER A 291 -14.72 -24.01 14.68
CA SER A 291 -15.47 -23.21 15.65
C SER A 291 -15.70 -21.81 15.13
N TRP A 292 -16.98 -21.44 14.97
CA TRP A 292 -17.40 -20.21 14.33
C TRP A 292 -17.94 -19.17 15.32
N GLU A 293 -17.76 -17.90 14.98
CA GLU A 293 -18.34 -16.74 15.63
C GLU A 293 -18.84 -15.76 14.56
N VAL A 294 -20.09 -15.33 14.67
CA VAL A 294 -20.72 -14.39 13.74
C VAL A 294 -20.27 -12.98 14.09
N ASN A 295 -19.71 -12.27 13.12
CA ASN A 295 -19.22 -10.91 13.28
C ASN A 295 -20.33 -9.88 13.06
N GLU A 296 -21.17 -10.08 12.05
CA GLU A 296 -22.14 -9.09 11.60
C GLU A 296 -23.33 -9.76 10.91
N TYR A 297 -24.53 -9.20 11.11
CA TYR A 297 -25.71 -9.50 10.30
C TYR A 297 -26.55 -8.24 10.06
N LEU A 298 -26.59 -7.81 8.81
CA LEU A 298 -27.41 -6.74 8.26
C LEU A 298 -28.38 -7.34 7.23
N PRO A 299 -29.66 -7.56 7.59
CA PRO A 299 -30.63 -8.20 6.71
C PRO A 299 -30.68 -7.58 5.30
N GLY A 300 -30.61 -8.44 4.28
CA GLY A 300 -30.61 -8.06 2.87
C GLY A 300 -29.38 -7.30 2.38
N ARG A 301 -28.34 -7.13 3.21
CA ARG A 301 -27.11 -6.41 2.83
C ARG A 301 -25.86 -7.23 3.05
N ARG A 302 -25.63 -7.72 4.27
CA ARG A 302 -24.34 -8.30 4.63
C ARG A 302 -24.44 -9.27 5.80
N TRP A 303 -23.72 -10.37 5.74
CA TRP A 303 -23.51 -11.29 6.85
C TRP A 303 -22.04 -11.73 6.88
N SER A 304 -21.45 -11.84 8.06
CA SER A 304 -20.04 -12.22 8.21
C SER A 304 -19.84 -13.12 9.42
N ALA A 305 -19.02 -14.17 9.26
CA ALA A 305 -18.58 -15.02 10.36
C ALA A 305 -17.11 -15.38 10.22
N GLN A 306 -16.43 -15.56 11.35
CA GLN A 306 -15.06 -16.03 11.46
C GLN A 306 -15.03 -17.44 12.05
N ALA A 307 -14.11 -18.27 11.59
CA ALA A 307 -13.89 -19.61 12.11
C ALA A 307 -12.42 -19.86 12.45
N ARG A 308 -12.21 -20.67 13.48
CA ARG A 308 -10.91 -21.30 13.77
C ARG A 308 -11.07 -22.80 13.67
N GLY A 309 -10.18 -23.43 12.93
CA GLY A 309 -10.18 -24.86 12.71
C GLY A 309 -8.93 -25.55 13.19
N ASP A 310 -8.98 -26.87 13.16
CA ASP A 310 -7.84 -27.72 13.44
C ASP A 310 -6.62 -27.37 12.57
N HIS A 311 -5.43 -27.69 13.06
CA HIS A 311 -4.16 -27.50 12.34
C HIS A 311 -3.85 -26.04 11.97
N GLY A 312 -4.37 -25.07 12.75
CA GLY A 312 -4.09 -23.66 12.57
C GLY A 312 -4.77 -23.06 11.33
N LEU A 313 -5.93 -23.60 10.94
CA LEU A 313 -6.80 -23.01 9.93
C LEU A 313 -7.55 -21.83 10.56
N SER A 314 -7.52 -20.67 9.92
CA SER A 314 -8.41 -19.55 10.26
C SER A 314 -9.09 -19.07 9.00
N LEU A 315 -10.38 -18.82 9.06
CA LEU A 315 -11.13 -18.36 7.89
C LEU A 315 -12.22 -17.37 8.27
N VAL A 316 -12.60 -16.54 7.32
CA VAL A 316 -13.73 -15.62 7.40
C VAL A 316 -14.55 -15.79 6.13
N VAL A 317 -15.85 -15.87 6.33
CA VAL A 317 -16.83 -15.87 5.27
C VAL A 317 -17.64 -14.59 5.37
N THR A 318 -17.79 -13.93 4.22
CA THR A 318 -18.65 -12.75 4.08
C THR A 318 -19.63 -12.99 2.94
N TYR A 319 -20.90 -12.77 3.22
CA TYR A 319 -21.99 -12.76 2.25
C TYR A 319 -22.49 -11.33 2.07
N GLU A 320 -22.61 -10.88 0.84
CA GLU A 320 -23.15 -9.57 0.49
C GLU A 320 -24.29 -9.74 -0.51
N CYS A 321 -25.39 -9.03 -0.26
CA CYS A 321 -26.54 -9.01 -1.13
C CYS A 321 -26.78 -7.59 -1.64
N ALA A 322 -27.03 -7.46 -2.94
CA ALA A 322 -27.49 -6.24 -3.57
C ALA A 322 -28.72 -6.54 -4.43
N THR A 323 -29.64 -5.58 -4.53
CA THR A 323 -30.80 -5.70 -5.43
C THR A 323 -30.35 -5.55 -6.88
N GLU A 324 -30.66 -6.54 -7.72
CA GLU A 324 -30.36 -6.52 -9.16
C GLU A 324 -31.63 -6.92 -9.93
N GLY A 325 -32.32 -5.92 -10.50
CA GLY A 325 -33.62 -6.12 -11.14
C GLY A 325 -34.69 -6.65 -10.17
N ASN A 326 -35.31 -7.77 -10.52
CA ASN A 326 -36.28 -8.50 -9.67
C ASN A 326 -35.62 -9.59 -8.81
N GLY A 327 -34.29 -9.63 -8.73
CA GLY A 327 -33.54 -10.65 -7.99
C GLY A 327 -32.47 -10.05 -7.08
N THR A 328 -31.62 -10.94 -6.58
CA THR A 328 -30.52 -10.62 -5.67
C THR A 328 -29.20 -10.98 -6.31
N GLN A 329 -28.29 -10.01 -6.37
CA GLN A 329 -26.88 -10.26 -6.59
C GLN A 329 -26.27 -10.72 -5.27
N PHE A 330 -25.82 -11.96 -5.21
CA PHE A 330 -25.20 -12.55 -4.03
C PHE A 330 -23.70 -12.71 -4.28
N ILE A 331 -22.88 -12.11 -3.41
CA ILE A 331 -21.43 -12.17 -3.44
C ILE A 331 -20.96 -12.91 -2.18
N ARG A 332 -20.20 -13.99 -2.37
CA ARG A 332 -19.52 -14.71 -1.29
C ARG A 332 -18.03 -14.47 -1.38
N THR A 333 -17.46 -13.96 -0.29
CA THR A 333 -16.01 -13.83 -0.09
C THR A 333 -15.59 -14.80 1.01
N LEU A 334 -14.69 -15.71 0.67
CA LEU A 334 -14.05 -16.64 1.60
C LEU A 334 -12.56 -16.28 1.70
N ASP A 335 -12.14 -15.89 2.90
CA ASP A 335 -10.75 -15.66 3.23
C ASP A 335 -10.28 -16.77 4.17
N TYR A 336 -9.20 -17.49 3.84
CA TYR A 336 -8.65 -18.49 4.76
C TYR A 336 -7.12 -18.50 4.79
N GLN A 337 -6.55 -18.94 5.91
CA GLN A 337 -5.10 -19.10 6.10
C GLN A 337 -4.77 -20.36 6.88
N PHE A 338 -3.54 -20.85 6.68
CA PHE A 338 -2.94 -21.89 7.50
C PHE A 338 -1.72 -21.31 8.23
N GLU A 339 -1.60 -21.55 9.53
CA GLU A 339 -0.42 -21.12 10.32
C GLU A 339 0.86 -21.87 9.93
N GLY A 340 0.74 -23.17 9.59
CA GLY A 340 1.89 -24.02 9.26
C GLY A 340 2.50 -23.70 7.88
N PHE A 341 3.82 -23.45 7.83
CA PHE A 341 4.55 -23.15 6.60
C PHE A 341 4.38 -24.22 5.51
N GLY A 342 4.42 -25.52 5.86
CA GLY A 342 4.20 -26.61 4.92
C GLY A 342 2.79 -26.63 4.33
N MET A 343 1.77 -26.35 5.16
CA MET A 343 0.38 -26.23 4.71
C MET A 343 0.17 -25.03 3.79
N ARG A 344 0.91 -23.92 3.99
CA ARG A 344 0.87 -22.77 3.09
C ARG A 344 1.40 -23.11 1.70
N ILE A 345 2.50 -23.87 1.61
CA ILE A 345 3.04 -24.35 0.32
C ILE A 345 2.05 -25.32 -0.34
N ALA A 346 1.54 -26.31 0.41
CA ALA A 346 0.55 -27.26 -0.10
C ALA A 346 -0.72 -26.57 -0.60
N ASN A 347 -1.15 -25.50 0.07
CA ASN A 347 -2.27 -24.69 -0.35
C ASN A 347 -2.01 -24.00 -1.69
N GLN A 348 -0.86 -23.36 -1.87
CA GLN A 348 -0.52 -22.68 -3.13
C GLN A 348 -0.38 -23.63 -4.32
N LEU A 349 0.15 -24.84 -4.10
CA LEU A 349 0.43 -25.78 -5.18
C LEU A 349 -0.76 -26.67 -5.54
N LEU A 350 -1.59 -27.07 -4.58
CA LEU A 350 -2.63 -28.09 -4.78
C LEU A 350 -3.99 -27.70 -4.18
N LEU A 351 -4.07 -27.39 -2.88
CA LEU A 351 -5.37 -27.28 -2.20
C LEU A 351 -6.20 -26.11 -2.69
N LYS A 352 -5.58 -24.97 -3.03
CA LYS A 352 -6.30 -23.78 -3.53
C LYS A 352 -7.18 -24.12 -4.73
N ARG A 353 -6.65 -24.85 -5.72
CA ARG A 353 -7.42 -25.19 -6.94
C ARG A 353 -8.61 -26.10 -6.63
N ARG A 354 -8.45 -26.99 -5.66
CA ARG A 354 -9.52 -27.90 -5.24
C ARG A 354 -10.59 -27.18 -4.43
N ILE A 355 -10.18 -26.35 -3.48
CA ILE A 355 -11.09 -25.54 -2.66
C ILE A 355 -11.84 -24.52 -3.54
N GLU A 356 -11.19 -23.92 -4.55
CA GLU A 356 -11.85 -23.05 -5.52
C GLU A 356 -12.96 -23.79 -6.27
N ARG A 357 -12.70 -25.02 -6.71
CA ARG A 357 -13.70 -25.85 -7.39
C ARG A 357 -14.85 -26.22 -6.48
N GLU A 358 -14.57 -26.68 -5.26
CA GLU A 358 -15.59 -27.00 -4.25
C GLU A 358 -16.42 -25.74 -3.89
N SER A 359 -15.79 -24.56 -3.85
CA SER A 359 -16.45 -23.27 -3.62
C SER A 359 -17.29 -22.82 -4.82
N ALA A 360 -16.88 -23.07 -6.06
CA ALA A 360 -17.69 -22.75 -7.23
C ALA A 360 -18.92 -23.67 -7.33
N GLU A 361 -18.74 -24.97 -7.02
CA GLU A 361 -19.82 -25.95 -6.95
C GLU A 361 -20.85 -25.58 -5.86
N SER A 362 -20.39 -25.09 -4.68
CA SER A 362 -21.30 -24.65 -3.62
C SER A 362 -22.16 -23.44 -4.00
N MET A 363 -21.64 -22.53 -4.82
CA MET A 363 -22.42 -21.39 -5.29
C MET A 363 -23.55 -21.80 -6.24
N LEU A 364 -23.28 -22.74 -7.13
CA LEU A 364 -24.32 -23.27 -8.03
C LEU A 364 -25.41 -24.00 -7.24
N ALA A 365 -25.02 -24.82 -6.26
CA ALA A 365 -25.97 -25.49 -5.37
C ALA A 365 -26.77 -24.50 -4.51
N LEU A 366 -26.14 -23.44 -4.00
CA LEU A 366 -26.84 -22.38 -3.26
C LEU A 366 -27.88 -21.69 -4.13
N GLN A 367 -27.54 -21.39 -5.39
CA GLN A 367 -28.47 -20.78 -6.34
C GLN A 367 -29.71 -21.67 -6.54
N GLU A 368 -29.51 -22.96 -6.81
CA GLU A 368 -30.57 -23.94 -7.06
C GLU A 368 -31.46 -24.16 -5.82
N MET A 369 -30.84 -24.35 -4.66
CA MET A 369 -31.56 -24.61 -3.40
C MET A 369 -32.32 -23.36 -2.92
N ALA A 370 -31.71 -22.18 -3.02
CA ALA A 370 -32.39 -20.93 -2.71
C ALA A 370 -33.57 -20.68 -3.66
N GLN A 371 -33.44 -20.93 -4.96
CA GLN A 371 -34.55 -20.84 -5.91
C GLN A 371 -35.69 -21.80 -5.55
N THR A 372 -35.38 -23.05 -5.21
CA THR A 372 -36.39 -24.07 -4.87
C THR A 372 -37.14 -23.73 -3.57
N GLN A 373 -36.44 -23.19 -2.57
CA GLN A 373 -36.98 -22.93 -1.24
C GLN A 373 -37.66 -21.56 -1.11
N LEU A 374 -37.25 -20.58 -1.93
CA LEU A 374 -37.80 -19.22 -1.93
C LEU A 374 -38.90 -19.02 -2.97
N THR A 375 -39.01 -19.91 -3.97
CA THR A 375 -40.17 -19.94 -4.86
C THR A 375 -41.33 -20.62 -4.12
N PRO A 376 -42.49 -19.97 -3.92
CA PRO A 376 -43.61 -20.60 -3.25
C PRO A 376 -44.05 -21.84 -4.04
N ALA A 377 -44.10 -22.99 -3.36
CA ALA A 377 -44.78 -24.18 -3.85
C ALA A 377 -46.27 -23.86 -4.07
N GLY A 378 -46.61 -23.38 -5.27
CA GLY A 378 -47.99 -23.05 -5.65
C GLY A 378 -48.11 -21.86 -6.59
N ALA A 379 -47.61 -21.99 -7.82
CA ALA A 379 -48.08 -21.21 -8.96
C ALA A 379 -48.24 -22.14 -10.18
N ASN A 380 -49.09 -23.15 -10.03
CA ASN A 380 -49.80 -23.74 -11.16
C ASN A 380 -51.16 -23.04 -11.24
N VAL A 381 -51.33 -22.13 -12.21
CA VAL A 381 -52.47 -22.08 -13.17
C VAL A 381 -51.97 -21.43 -14.45
#